data_AF-A7RCX5-F1
#
_entry.id   AF-A7RCX5-F1
#
_cell.length_a   1.000
_cell.length_b   1.000
_cell.length_c   1.000
_cell.angle_alpha   90.00
_cell.angle_beta   90.00
_cell.angle_gamma   90.00
#
_symmetry.space_group_name_H-M   'P 1'
#
loop_
_entity.id
_entity.type
_entity.pdbx_description
1 polymer ?
#
loop_
_entity_poly.entity_id
_entity_poly.type
_entity_poly.pdbx_seq_one_letter_code
_entity_poly.pdbx_strand_id
1 'polypeptide(L)'
;NRRKKLEDNLRKIFTQIYKDVTKGKTNGEAAKARYKDTDNYYELREDWWALNRNDGWKAITCNAQGLKYFRPTCGSGKTATRAKDKCRSDGSNAGKG
;
A
#
# COMPACT_ATOMS: atom_id res chain seq x y z
N ASN A 1 -3.97 -6.57 -26.23
CA ASN A 1 -3.25 -5.59 -25.38
C ASN A 1 -3.09 -6.16 -23.97
N ARG A 2 -1.86 -6.45 -23.50
CA ARG A 2 -1.58 -7.14 -22.21
C ARG A 2 -2.02 -6.33 -20.99
N ARG A 3 -1.95 -5.01 -21.05
CA ARG A 3 -2.36 -4.11 -19.95
C ARG A 3 -3.86 -4.19 -19.68
N LYS A 4 -4.69 -4.18 -20.74
CA LYS A 4 -6.14 -4.35 -20.63
C LYS A 4 -6.50 -5.65 -19.90
N LYS A 5 -5.88 -6.77 -20.28
CA LYS A 5 -6.12 -8.07 -19.63
C LYS A 5 -5.74 -8.07 -18.14
N LEU A 6 -4.65 -7.39 -17.78
CA LEU A 6 -4.24 -7.24 -16.38
C LEU A 6 -5.26 -6.41 -15.58
N GLU A 7 -5.66 -5.25 -16.12
CA GLU A 7 -6.66 -4.37 -15.49
C GLU A 7 -8.01 -5.06 -15.32
N ASP A 8 -8.47 -5.80 -16.33
CA ASP A 8 -9.73 -6.56 -16.28
C ASP A 8 -9.69 -7.64 -15.20
N ASN A 9 -8.56 -8.35 -15.07
CA ASN A 9 -8.38 -9.36 -14.04
C ASN A 9 -8.37 -8.74 -12.63
N LEU A 10 -7.65 -7.63 -12.44
CA LEU A 10 -7.65 -6.91 -11.18
C LEU A 10 -9.06 -6.42 -10.82
N ARG A 11 -9.79 -5.85 -11.78
CA ARG A 11 -11.18 -5.42 -11.56
C ARG A 11 -12.06 -6.60 -11.13
N LYS A 12 -11.98 -7.76 -11.79
CA LYS A 12 -12.73 -8.96 -11.40
C LYS A 12 -12.43 -9.42 -9.97
N ILE A 13 -11.14 -9.46 -9.59
CA ILE A 13 -10.71 -9.85 -8.25
C ILE A 13 -11.29 -8.90 -7.20
N PHE A 14 -11.12 -7.58 -7.39
CA PHE A 14 -11.61 -6.59 -6.43
C PHE A 14 -13.14 -6.50 -6.36
N THR A 15 -13.86 -6.77 -7.46
CA THR A 15 -15.32 -6.94 -7.42
C THR A 15 -15.73 -8.11 -6.50
N GLN A 16 -15.01 -9.23 -6.54
CA GLN A 16 -15.31 -10.38 -5.70
C GLN A 16 -14.99 -10.08 -4.23
N ILE A 17 -13.82 -9.51 -3.94
CA ILE A 17 -13.43 -9.09 -2.60
C ILE A 17 -14.45 -8.11 -2.02
N TYR A 18 -14.87 -7.11 -2.79
CA TYR A 18 -15.90 -6.14 -2.36
C TYR A 18 -17.18 -6.84 -1.94
N LYS A 19 -17.69 -7.78 -2.76
CA LYS A 19 -18.89 -8.56 -2.42
C LYS A 19 -18.70 -9.33 -1.12
N ASP A 20 -17.53 -9.92 -0.88
CA ASP A 20 -17.29 -10.76 0.28
C ASP A 20 -17.17 -9.93 1.57
N VAL A 21 -16.44 -8.80 1.53
CA VAL A 21 -16.28 -7.92 2.70
C VAL A 21 -17.55 -7.13 3.04
N THR A 22 -18.44 -6.90 2.06
CA THR A 22 -19.71 -6.17 2.28
C THR A 22 -20.91 -7.05 2.61
N LYS A 23 -20.76 -8.38 2.55
CA LYS A 23 -21.82 -9.36 2.90
C LYS A 23 -21.94 -9.65 4.40
N GLY A 24 -20.94 -9.30 5.21
CA GLY A 24 -20.92 -9.64 6.64
C GLY A 24 -22.03 -8.95 7.45
N LYS A 25 -22.70 -9.67 8.36
CA LYS A 25 -23.79 -9.11 9.19
C LYS A 25 -23.33 -8.06 10.21
N THR A 26 -22.07 -8.10 10.63
CA THR A 26 -21.50 -7.18 11.63
C THR A 26 -20.79 -5.98 11.00
N ASN A 27 -20.00 -6.20 9.95
CA ASN A 27 -19.15 -5.16 9.35
C ASN A 27 -19.52 -4.79 7.90
N GLY A 28 -20.52 -5.45 7.30
CA GLY A 28 -20.86 -5.25 5.89
C GLY A 28 -21.38 -3.85 5.59
N GLU A 29 -22.19 -3.26 6.48
CA GLU A 29 -22.67 -1.88 6.32
C GLU A 29 -21.53 -0.86 6.47
N ALA A 30 -20.66 -1.04 7.47
CA ALA A 30 -19.46 -0.21 7.64
C ALA A 30 -18.52 -0.31 6.42
N ALA A 31 -18.35 -1.52 5.87
CA ALA A 31 -17.55 -1.74 4.66
C ALA A 31 -18.16 -1.05 3.43
N LYS A 32 -19.49 -1.12 3.24
CA LYS A 32 -20.18 -0.37 2.16
C LYS A 32 -20.04 1.14 2.34
N ALA A 33 -20.11 1.63 3.58
CA ALA A 33 -19.95 3.04 3.88
C ALA A 33 -18.54 3.56 3.61
N ARG A 34 -17.51 2.71 3.78
CA ARG A 34 -16.11 3.02 3.49
C ARG A 34 -15.78 2.90 2.01
N TYR A 35 -16.17 1.81 1.37
CA TYR A 35 -15.82 1.47 0.00
C TYR A 35 -16.90 1.94 -0.97
N LYS A 36 -16.93 3.26 -1.22
CA LYS A 36 -17.96 3.89 -2.06
C LYS A 36 -17.67 3.78 -3.55
N ASP A 37 -16.40 3.74 -3.95
CA ASP A 37 -16.03 3.49 -5.34
C ASP A 37 -16.23 2.01 -5.69
N THR A 38 -17.32 1.72 -6.40
CA THR A 38 -17.61 0.38 -6.92
C THR A 38 -17.18 0.19 -8.36
N ASP A 39 -16.62 1.21 -9.01
CA ASP A 39 -16.12 1.13 -10.38
C ASP A 39 -14.67 0.66 -10.38
N ASN A 40 -13.82 1.34 -9.63
CA ASN A 40 -12.38 1.06 -9.60
C ASN A 40 -11.92 0.45 -8.28
N TYR A 41 -12.73 0.55 -7.22
CA TYR A 41 -12.43 0.03 -5.89
C TYR A 41 -11.17 0.65 -5.27
N TYR A 42 -10.92 1.95 -5.48
CA TYR A 42 -9.68 2.58 -5.03
C TYR A 42 -9.45 2.45 -3.52
N GLU A 43 -10.44 2.75 -2.67
CA GLU A 43 -10.28 2.66 -1.22
C GLU A 43 -9.98 1.21 -0.78
N LEU A 44 -10.68 0.23 -1.37
CA LEU A 44 -10.44 -1.18 -1.09
C LEU A 44 -9.06 -1.64 -1.56
N ARG A 45 -8.59 -1.13 -2.70
CA ARG A 45 -7.25 -1.44 -3.24
C ARG A 45 -6.14 -0.86 -2.39
N GLU A 46 -6.28 0.38 -1.94
CA GLU A 46 -5.31 1.05 -1.08
C GLU A 46 -5.22 0.36 0.29
N ASP A 47 -6.35 0.02 0.90
CA ASP A 47 -6.36 -0.71 2.17
C ASP A 47 -5.77 -2.12 2.02
N TRP A 48 -6.13 -2.82 0.94
CA TRP A 48 -5.56 -4.13 0.63
C TRP A 48 -4.05 -4.05 0.42
N TRP A 49 -3.58 -3.04 -0.32
CA TRP A 49 -2.15 -2.81 -0.52
C TRP A 49 -1.44 -2.49 0.79
N ALA A 50 -2.00 -1.60 1.62
CA ALA A 50 -1.40 -1.23 2.90
C ALA A 50 -1.21 -2.44 3.83
N LEU A 51 -2.17 -3.38 3.84
CA LEU A 51 -2.10 -4.62 4.61
C LEU A 51 -1.05 -5.60 4.08
N ASN A 52 -0.91 -5.74 2.76
CA ASN A 52 -0.09 -6.78 2.13
C ASN A 52 1.28 -6.29 1.63
N ARG A 53 1.55 -4.98 1.68
CA ARG A 53 2.76 -4.36 1.10
C ARG A 53 4.06 -4.95 1.65
N ASN A 54 4.11 -5.23 2.95
CA ASN A 54 5.30 -5.78 3.59
C ASN A 54 5.59 -7.21 3.10
N ASP A 55 4.55 -8.03 2.98
CA ASP A 55 4.70 -9.41 2.50
C ASP A 55 5.03 -9.44 1.01
N GLY A 56 4.40 -8.57 0.22
CA GLY A 56 4.75 -8.37 -1.18
C GLY A 56 6.21 -7.94 -1.35
N TRP A 57 6.68 -7.01 -0.51
CA TRP A 57 8.08 -6.58 -0.51
C TRP A 57 9.04 -7.71 -0.10
N LYS A 58 8.69 -8.49 0.93
CA LYS A 58 9.46 -9.66 1.37
C LYS A 58 9.58 -10.69 0.26
N ALA A 59 8.50 -10.96 -0.48
CA ALA A 59 8.52 -11.88 -1.62
C ALA A 59 9.43 -11.36 -2.75
N ILE A 60 9.35 -10.07 -3.09
CA ILE A 60 10.20 -9.44 -4.11
C ILE A 60 11.67 -9.49 -3.71
N THR A 61 11.97 -9.27 -2.43
CA THR A 61 13.35 -9.18 -1.91
C THR A 61 13.93 -10.51 -1.43
N CYS A 62 13.19 -11.62 -1.55
CA CYS A 62 13.59 -12.93 -1.02
C CYS A 62 15.00 -13.35 -1.46
N ASN A 63 15.40 -13.04 -2.70
CA ASN A 63 16.73 -13.34 -3.26
C ASN A 63 17.58 -12.10 -3.55
N ALA A 64 17.20 -10.93 -3.01
CA ALA A 64 17.92 -9.68 -3.23
C ALA A 64 19.16 -9.59 -2.32
N GLN A 65 20.21 -10.34 -2.66
CA GLN A 65 21.50 -10.27 -1.97
C GLN A 65 22.33 -9.08 -2.48
N GLY A 66 22.93 -8.30 -1.59
CA GLY A 66 23.81 -7.17 -1.93
C GLY A 66 23.12 -5.90 -2.45
N LEU A 67 21.82 -5.95 -2.77
CA LEU A 67 21.06 -4.80 -3.27
C LEU A 67 20.33 -4.09 -2.11
N LYS A 68 21.04 -3.17 -1.45
CA LYS A 68 20.42 -2.32 -0.42
C LYS A 68 19.69 -1.15 -1.08
N TYR A 69 18.37 -1.12 -0.96
CA TYR A 69 17.59 0.05 -1.33
C TYR A 69 17.79 1.14 -0.27
N PHE A 70 18.55 2.18 -0.61
CA PHE A 70 18.71 3.38 0.22
C PHE A 70 18.22 4.61 -0.54
N ARG A 71 17.35 5.40 0.10
CA ARG A 71 16.97 6.73 -0.39
C ARG A 71 17.88 7.74 0.29
N PRO A 72 18.87 8.32 -0.40
CA PRO A 72 19.84 9.23 0.22
C PRO A 72 19.27 10.60 0.50
N THR A 73 17.97 10.84 0.26
CA THR A 73 17.35 12.15 0.42
C THR A 73 16.33 12.10 1.55
N CYS A 74 16.45 13.04 2.49
CA CYS A 74 15.60 13.16 3.66
C CYS A 74 14.74 14.43 3.57
N GLY A 75 13.47 14.30 3.94
CA GLY A 75 12.47 15.36 3.73
C GLY A 75 11.80 15.26 2.35
N SER A 76 10.94 16.25 2.05
CA SER A 76 10.18 16.33 0.81
C SER A 76 10.29 17.74 0.19
N GLY A 77 10.06 17.86 -1.11
CA GLY A 77 10.05 19.14 -1.80
C GLY A 77 11.40 19.89 -1.78
N LYS A 78 11.36 21.22 -1.74
CA LYS A 78 12.55 22.09 -1.81
C LYS A 78 13.45 22.01 -0.57
N THR A 79 12.97 21.42 0.53
CA THR A 79 13.72 21.28 1.80
C THR A 79 14.43 19.93 1.92
N ALA A 80 14.43 19.15 0.84
CA ALA A 80 15.02 17.81 0.83
C ALA A 80 16.56 17.89 0.92
N THR A 81 17.17 17.18 1.86
CA THR A 81 18.61 17.19 2.11
C THR A 81 19.23 15.82 1.84
N ARG A 82 20.47 15.78 1.37
CA ARG A 82 21.18 14.53 1.08
C ARG A 82 21.80 13.97 2.38
N ALA A 83 21.33 12.83 2.85
CA ALA A 83 21.98 12.05 3.90
C ALA A 83 23.01 11.07 3.33
N LYS A 84 24.06 10.83 4.11
CA LYS A 84 25.12 9.87 3.79
C LYS A 84 24.68 8.43 4.08
N ASP A 85 24.07 8.18 5.24
CA ASP A 85 23.81 6.80 5.68
C ASP A 85 22.38 6.54 6.20
N LYS A 86 21.72 7.52 6.86
CA LYS A 86 20.34 7.38 7.37
C LYS A 86 19.60 8.71 7.37
N CYS A 87 18.29 8.65 7.15
CA CYS A 87 17.37 9.79 7.26
C CYS A 87 16.74 9.98 8.64
N ARG A 88 17.08 9.13 9.61
CA ARG A 88 16.70 9.25 11.02
C ARG A 88 17.95 9.00 11.86
N SER A 89 18.28 9.95 12.72
CA SER A 89 19.22 9.74 13.82
C SER A 89 18.52 8.91 14.90
N ASP A 90 19.24 7.95 15.48
CA ASP A 90 18.77 7.25 16.67
C ASP A 90 18.70 8.26 17.83
N GLY A 91 17.48 8.60 18.27
CA GLY A 91 17.25 9.32 19.52
C GLY A 91 17.14 10.85 19.46
N SER A 92 16.00 11.38 18.99
CA SER A 92 15.40 12.60 19.57
C SER A 92 13.90 12.69 19.21
N ASN A 93 13.04 12.30 20.15
CA ASN A 93 11.63 12.70 20.31
C ASN A 93 10.76 12.85 19.03
N ALA A 94 10.18 11.76 18.55
CA ALA A 94 8.93 11.84 17.78
C ALA A 94 7.76 11.81 18.76
N GLY A 95 7.19 13.00 19.01
CA GLY A 95 6.08 13.21 19.93
C GLY A 95 4.88 12.30 19.64
N LYS A 96 4.28 11.81 20.72
CA LYS A 96 2.90 11.34 20.76
C LYS A 96 1.98 12.50 20.36
N GLY A 97 0.98 12.19 19.54
CA GLY A 97 -0.12 13.07 19.14
C GLY A 97 -0.99 12.32 18.15
#